data_AF-A0A1T5DWI0-F1
#
_entry.id   AF-A0A1T5DWI0-F1
#
_cell.length_a   1.000
_cell.length_b   1.000
_cell.length_c   1.000
_cell.angle_alpha   90.00
_cell.angle_beta   90.00
_cell.angle_gamma   90.00
#
_symmetry.space_group_name_H-M   'P 1'
#
loop_
_entity.id
_entity.type
_entity.pdbx_description
1 polymer ?
#
loop_
_entity_poly.entity_id
_entity_poly.type
_entity_poly.pdbx_seq_one_letter_code
_entity_poly.pdbx_strand_id
1 'polypeptide(L)'
;MKHNITTAISITVFALCGIIFWETGFAWLVFIAITLAYLAITAYGSFTIQANYFIKSINRGKRKSIALTFDDGPDPETTPRILDILKEKDIKATFFVIGKRAERHPDLLRRIDEEGHIIANHSYSHHYLIAFFSTEKLKQDLDHCTNVISGILGKTPNFFRPPFGVTNPRYAHVLRELKLASVGWSVRSMDTKAKNKYEIINRVISKLKAKDIVLLHDNRKVTADSLEDLIEHCLQKGIKIEPLSKLIQREPYE
;
A
#
# COMPACT_ATOMS: atom_id res chain seq x y z
N MET A 1 2.37 -4.46 -18.96
CA MET A 1 2.94 -4.39 -17.60
C MET A 1 4.23 -5.22 -17.56
N LYS A 2 5.11 -5.01 -16.56
CA LYS A 2 6.41 -5.72 -16.50
C LYS A 2 6.27 -7.24 -16.52
N HIS A 3 5.26 -7.77 -15.82
CA HIS A 3 4.93 -9.19 -15.86
C HIS A 3 4.76 -9.77 -17.27
N ASN A 4 4.12 -9.03 -18.19
CA ASN A 4 3.88 -9.52 -19.56
C ASN A 4 5.20 -9.62 -20.33
N ILE A 5 6.11 -8.66 -20.12
CA ILE A 5 7.46 -8.67 -20.72
C ILE A 5 8.26 -9.86 -20.16
N THR A 6 8.29 -10.02 -18.83
CA THR A 6 8.99 -11.16 -18.20
C THR A 6 8.45 -12.49 -18.70
N THR A 7 7.12 -12.65 -18.79
CA THR A 7 6.49 -13.87 -19.30
C THR A 7 6.86 -14.12 -20.77
N ALA A 8 6.80 -13.10 -21.62
CA ALA A 8 7.18 -13.23 -23.03
C ALA A 8 8.66 -13.63 -23.19
N ILE A 9 9.57 -12.98 -22.46
CA ILE A 9 11.00 -13.30 -22.46
C ILE A 9 11.21 -14.75 -21.98
N SER A 10 10.59 -15.15 -20.87
CA SER A 10 10.73 -16.50 -20.33
C SER A 10 10.23 -17.56 -21.31
N ILE A 11 9.09 -17.35 -21.98
CA ILE A 11 8.57 -18.27 -23.02
C ILE A 11 9.53 -18.34 -24.20
N THR A 12 10.03 -17.21 -24.70
CA THR A 12 10.96 -17.18 -25.83
C THR A 12 12.27 -17.89 -25.50
N VAL A 13 12.86 -17.61 -24.34
CA VAL A 13 14.10 -18.27 -23.88
C VAL A 13 13.85 -19.77 -23.70
N PHE A 14 12.71 -20.15 -23.11
CA PHE A 14 12.33 -21.55 -22.97
C PHE A 14 12.23 -22.27 -24.32
N ALA A 15 11.57 -21.66 -25.31
CA ALA A 15 11.45 -22.22 -26.66
C ALA A 15 12.81 -22.37 -27.36
N LEU A 16 13.66 -21.33 -27.31
CA LEU A 16 15.01 -21.36 -27.90
C LEU A 16 15.90 -22.42 -27.25
N CYS A 17 15.88 -22.53 -25.92
CA CYS A 17 16.62 -23.57 -25.21
C CYS A 17 16.13 -24.97 -25.56
N GLY A 18 14.82 -25.14 -25.79
CA GLY A 18 14.25 -26.38 -26.27
C GLY A 18 14.79 -26.78 -27.63
N ILE A 19 15.00 -25.82 -28.55
CA ILE A 19 15.59 -26.09 -29.86
C ILE A 19 17.08 -26.41 -29.75
N ILE A 20 17.85 -25.66 -28.94
CA ILE A 20 19.31 -25.77 -28.86
C ILE A 20 19.76 -27.03 -28.11
N PHE A 21 19.10 -27.36 -27.00
CA PHE A 21 19.57 -28.38 -26.07
C PHE A 21 18.81 -29.71 -26.14
N TRP A 22 17.83 -29.85 -27.05
CA TRP A 22 16.94 -31.02 -27.16
C TRP A 22 17.70 -32.36 -27.11
N GLU A 23 18.75 -32.46 -27.91
CA GLU A 23 19.53 -33.69 -28.12
C GLU A 23 20.56 -33.96 -27.01
N THR A 24 20.82 -32.98 -26.14
CA THR A 24 21.98 -33.02 -25.23
C THR A 24 21.64 -33.52 -23.82
N GLY A 25 20.37 -33.78 -23.51
CA GLY A 25 19.91 -34.13 -22.15
C GLY A 25 19.98 -32.98 -21.13
N PHE A 26 20.74 -31.91 -21.42
CA PHE A 26 20.83 -30.69 -20.60
C PHE A 26 19.58 -29.81 -20.66
N ALA A 27 18.69 -30.02 -21.63
CA ALA A 27 17.45 -29.25 -21.80
C ALA A 27 16.63 -29.17 -20.50
N TRP A 28 16.52 -30.28 -19.76
CA TRP A 28 15.76 -30.32 -18.50
C TRP A 28 16.38 -29.45 -17.40
N LEU A 29 17.71 -29.45 -17.26
CA LEU A 29 18.39 -28.60 -16.28
C LEU A 29 18.18 -27.12 -16.62
N VAL A 30 18.27 -26.77 -17.90
CA VAL A 30 18.03 -25.40 -18.39
C VAL A 30 16.57 -24.99 -18.16
N PHE A 31 15.61 -25.87 -18.44
CA PHE A 31 14.19 -25.61 -18.20
C PHE A 31 13.86 -25.42 -16.73
N ILE A 32 14.43 -26.24 -15.84
CA ILE A 32 14.29 -26.08 -14.40
C ILE A 32 14.87 -24.72 -13.97
N ALA A 33 16.07 -24.36 -14.45
CA ALA A 33 16.69 -23.08 -14.12
C ALA A 33 15.84 -21.87 -14.57
N ILE A 34 15.34 -21.88 -15.82
CA ILE A 34 14.46 -20.82 -16.34
C ILE A 34 13.17 -20.73 -15.53
N THR A 35 12.57 -21.88 -15.19
CA THR A 35 11.33 -21.94 -14.41
C THR A 35 11.54 -21.36 -13.02
N LEU A 36 12.60 -21.77 -12.33
CA LEU A 36 12.95 -21.23 -11.00
C LEU A 36 13.23 -19.73 -11.05
N ALA A 37 13.94 -19.25 -12.07
CA ALA A 37 14.17 -17.82 -12.27
C ALA A 37 12.86 -17.05 -12.51
N TYR A 38 11.98 -17.57 -13.37
CA TYR A 38 10.66 -16.97 -13.62
C TYR A 38 9.80 -16.91 -12.35
N LEU A 39 9.77 -18.00 -11.58
CA LEU A 39 9.04 -18.07 -10.31
C LEU A 39 9.63 -17.09 -9.28
N ALA A 40 10.95 -16.98 -9.16
CA ALA A 40 11.62 -16.05 -8.26
C ALA A 40 11.32 -14.59 -8.62
N ILE A 41 11.41 -14.22 -9.91
CA ILE A 41 11.08 -12.87 -10.39
C ILE A 41 9.60 -12.56 -10.15
N THR A 42 8.72 -13.53 -10.42
CA THR A 42 7.28 -13.38 -10.23
C THR A 42 6.91 -13.24 -8.76
N ALA A 43 7.52 -14.05 -7.88
CA ALA A 43 7.36 -13.91 -6.44
C ALA A 43 7.85 -12.54 -5.96
N TYR A 44 9.06 -12.13 -6.35
CA TYR A 44 9.60 -10.81 -6.02
C TYR A 44 8.65 -9.68 -6.46
N GLY A 45 8.15 -9.75 -7.69
CA GLY A 45 7.21 -8.77 -8.24
C GLY A 45 5.84 -8.77 -7.55
N SER A 46 5.39 -9.91 -7.04
CA SER A 46 4.16 -10.06 -6.25
C SER A 46 4.29 -9.40 -4.88
N PHE A 47 5.37 -9.70 -4.16
CA PHE A 47 5.60 -9.29 -2.77
C PHE A 47 6.25 -7.90 -2.63
N THR A 48 6.72 -7.30 -3.72
CA THR A 48 7.37 -5.98 -3.73
C THR A 48 6.55 -4.98 -4.54
N ILE A 49 5.61 -4.29 -3.89
CA ILE A 49 4.73 -3.29 -4.52
C ILE A 49 5.50 -2.18 -5.26
N GLN A 50 6.73 -1.86 -4.83
CA GLN A 50 7.62 -0.89 -5.47
C GLN A 50 8.09 -1.36 -6.86
N ALA A 51 8.12 -2.66 -7.11
CA ALA A 51 8.54 -3.22 -8.39
C ALA A 51 7.56 -2.85 -9.53
N ASN A 52 6.31 -2.50 -9.20
CA ASN A 52 5.25 -2.22 -10.17
C ASN A 52 5.12 -3.36 -11.21
N TYR A 53 5.18 -4.60 -10.73
CA TYR A 53 5.28 -5.78 -11.60
C TYR A 53 3.93 -6.15 -12.21
N PHE A 54 2.92 -6.33 -11.35
CA PHE A 54 1.54 -6.67 -11.74
C PHE A 54 0.59 -5.49 -11.80
N ILE A 55 0.88 -4.39 -11.11
CA ILE A 55 0.05 -3.17 -11.16
C ILE A 55 0.97 -1.95 -11.09
N LYS A 56 0.48 -0.80 -11.54
CA LYS A 56 1.18 0.47 -11.36
C LYS A 56 0.71 1.10 -10.05
N SER A 57 1.53 0.95 -9.01
CA SER A 57 1.33 1.56 -7.70
C SER A 57 2.13 2.85 -7.56
N ILE A 58 1.52 3.87 -6.97
CA ILE A 58 2.18 5.12 -6.63
C ILE A 58 2.96 4.89 -5.32
N ASN A 59 4.27 4.71 -5.44
CA ASN A 59 5.14 4.40 -4.30
C ASN A 59 5.95 5.62 -3.81
N ARG A 60 6.03 6.68 -4.62
CA ARG A 60 6.69 7.94 -4.31
C ARG A 60 5.89 9.11 -4.88
N GLY A 61 6.01 10.26 -4.23
CA GLY A 61 5.46 11.53 -4.65
C GLY A 61 6.17 12.21 -5.82
N LYS A 62 5.63 13.34 -6.22
CA LYS A 62 6.21 14.26 -7.22
C LYS A 62 6.80 15.52 -6.59
N ARG A 63 6.30 15.93 -5.42
CA ARG A 63 6.73 17.14 -4.70
C ARG A 63 7.87 16.88 -3.70
N LYS A 64 8.65 17.91 -3.37
CA LYS A 64 9.71 17.85 -2.34
C LYS A 64 9.12 17.90 -0.92
N SER A 65 8.23 16.96 -0.63
CA SER A 65 7.56 16.75 0.65
C SER A 65 7.44 15.24 0.91
N ILE A 66 6.95 14.85 2.08
CA ILE A 66 6.57 13.47 2.41
C ILE A 66 5.06 13.42 2.71
N ALA A 67 4.50 12.21 2.72
CA ALA A 67 3.15 11.95 3.22
C ALA A 67 3.19 10.85 4.26
N LEU A 68 2.50 11.09 5.38
CA LEU A 68 2.23 10.07 6.39
C LEU A 68 0.96 9.33 6.00
N THR A 69 1.04 8.00 5.97
CA THR A 69 -0.10 7.15 5.64
C THR A 69 -0.26 6.04 6.67
N PHE A 70 -1.50 5.75 7.05
CA PHE A 70 -1.85 4.78 8.09
C PHE A 70 -2.76 3.70 7.53
N ASP A 71 -2.42 2.44 7.76
CA ASP A 71 -3.21 1.27 7.35
C ASP A 71 -3.91 0.61 8.56
N ASP A 72 -4.94 -0.16 8.26
CA ASP A 72 -5.70 -1.08 9.13
C ASP A 72 -6.76 -0.47 10.05
N GLY A 73 -6.87 0.85 10.15
CA GLY A 73 -7.89 1.53 10.95
C GLY A 73 -9.30 1.48 10.35
N PRO A 74 -10.25 2.22 10.95
CA PRO A 74 -10.09 2.94 12.22
C PRO A 74 -10.07 1.96 13.42
N ASP A 75 -9.24 2.28 14.40
CA ASP A 75 -9.10 1.57 15.67
C ASP A 75 -9.53 2.49 16.83
N PRO A 76 -10.51 2.09 17.67
CA PRO A 76 -11.08 2.99 18.68
C PRO A 76 -10.10 3.36 19.80
N GLU A 77 -9.01 2.60 20.01
CA GLU A 77 -8.04 2.90 21.06
C GLU A 77 -6.92 3.82 20.54
N THR A 78 -6.41 3.57 19.34
CA THR A 78 -5.19 4.25 18.85
C THR A 78 -5.43 5.31 17.79
N THR A 79 -6.45 5.18 16.93
CA THR A 79 -6.73 6.20 15.90
C THR A 79 -7.08 7.56 16.52
N PRO A 80 -7.91 7.69 17.59
CA PRO A 80 -8.16 8.99 18.23
C PRO A 80 -6.88 9.69 18.71
N ARG A 81 -5.95 8.95 19.33
CA ARG A 81 -4.67 9.50 19.79
C ARG A 81 -3.83 10.01 18.63
N ILE A 82 -3.81 9.29 17.51
CA ILE A 82 -3.10 9.70 16.30
C ILE A 82 -3.72 10.99 15.73
N LEU A 83 -5.05 11.09 15.68
CA LEU A 83 -5.76 12.28 15.23
C LEU A 83 -5.44 13.50 16.12
N ASP A 84 -5.45 13.33 17.45
CA ASP A 84 -5.09 14.40 18.39
C ASP A 84 -3.68 14.94 18.13
N ILE A 85 -2.70 14.07 17.94
CA ILE A 85 -1.31 14.44 17.62
C ILE A 85 -1.23 15.16 16.27
N LEU A 86 -1.91 14.63 15.23
CA LEU A 86 -1.93 15.25 13.91
C LEU A 86 -2.55 16.65 13.94
N LYS A 87 -3.62 16.83 14.72
CA LYS A 87 -4.30 18.10 14.93
C LYS A 87 -3.40 19.10 15.66
N GLU A 88 -2.74 18.69 16.74
CA GLU A 88 -1.82 19.55 17.50
C GLU A 88 -0.68 20.08 16.63
N LYS A 89 -0.13 19.23 15.75
CA LYS A 89 0.98 19.60 14.86
C LYS A 89 0.53 20.19 13.51
N ASP A 90 -0.77 20.42 13.31
CA ASP A 90 -1.38 20.87 12.05
C ASP A 90 -0.96 20.05 10.80
N ILE A 91 -0.89 18.72 10.96
CA ILE A 91 -0.52 17.79 9.89
C ILE A 91 -1.74 17.05 9.38
N LYS A 92 -1.88 16.95 8.06
CA LYS A 92 -2.90 16.10 7.43
C LYS A 92 -2.27 14.83 6.85
N ALA A 93 -2.88 13.68 7.16
CA ALA A 93 -2.43 12.35 6.73
C ALA A 93 -3.45 11.66 5.82
N THR A 94 -3.15 10.40 5.46
CA THR A 94 -4.07 9.52 4.72
C THR A 94 -4.26 8.21 5.46
N PHE A 95 -5.51 7.79 5.63
CA PHE A 95 -5.91 6.57 6.31
C PHE A 95 -6.49 5.59 5.30
N PHE A 96 -5.80 4.48 5.07
CA PHE A 96 -6.29 3.33 4.32
C PHE A 96 -7.06 2.43 5.27
N VAL A 97 -8.39 2.55 5.26
CA VAL A 97 -9.27 1.92 6.24
C VAL A 97 -9.75 0.56 5.77
N ILE A 98 -9.87 -0.36 6.72
CA ILE A 98 -10.53 -1.65 6.50
C ILE A 98 -12.03 -1.42 6.59
N GLY A 99 -12.77 -1.76 5.54
CA GLY A 99 -14.22 -1.48 5.46
C GLY A 99 -15.01 -2.04 6.64
N LYS A 100 -14.71 -3.26 7.09
CA LYS A 100 -15.35 -3.87 8.27
C LYS A 100 -15.12 -3.09 9.58
N ARG A 101 -14.00 -2.38 9.71
CA ARG A 101 -13.71 -1.52 10.87
C ARG A 101 -14.39 -0.16 10.73
N ALA A 102 -14.37 0.41 9.52
CA ALA A 102 -15.07 1.64 9.20
C ALA A 102 -16.58 1.54 9.48
N GLU A 103 -17.20 0.42 9.08
CA GLU A 103 -18.61 0.12 9.34
C GLU A 103 -18.94 0.02 10.84
N ARG A 104 -18.01 -0.48 11.66
CA ARG A 104 -18.18 -0.59 13.11
C ARG A 104 -17.96 0.73 13.85
N HIS A 105 -17.17 1.63 13.28
CA HIS A 105 -16.78 2.90 13.91
C HIS A 105 -17.04 4.08 12.96
N PRO A 106 -18.29 4.31 12.53
CA PRO A 106 -18.63 5.36 11.57
C PRO A 106 -18.35 6.76 12.11
N ASP A 107 -18.50 6.99 13.42
CA ASP A 107 -18.18 8.27 14.06
C ASP A 107 -16.69 8.58 13.98
N LEU A 108 -15.84 7.58 14.15
CA LEU A 108 -14.40 7.74 14.05
C LEU A 108 -13.99 7.99 12.59
N LEU A 109 -14.65 7.35 11.62
CA LEU A 109 -14.46 7.64 10.20
C LEU A 109 -14.85 9.08 9.86
N ARG A 110 -16.00 9.56 10.35
CA ARG A 110 -16.43 10.96 10.21
C ARG A 110 -15.41 11.92 10.81
N ARG A 111 -14.92 11.63 12.01
CA ARG A 111 -13.88 12.44 12.67
C ARG A 111 -12.61 12.56 11.81
N ILE A 112 -12.13 11.45 11.22
CA ILE A 112 -10.97 11.48 10.32
C ILE A 112 -11.22 12.45 9.15
N ASP A 113 -12.41 12.42 8.55
CA ASP A 113 -12.78 13.28 7.42
C ASP A 113 -12.98 14.76 7.82
N GLU A 114 -13.67 15.02 8.92
CA GLU A 114 -13.94 16.36 9.47
C GLU A 114 -12.65 17.07 9.89
N GLU A 115 -11.65 16.33 10.37
CA GLU A 115 -10.33 16.86 10.66
C GLU A 115 -9.47 17.06 9.38
N GLY A 116 -10.03 16.80 8.19
CA GLY A 116 -9.42 17.12 6.90
C GLY A 116 -8.37 16.11 6.44
N HIS A 117 -8.40 14.88 6.97
CA HIS A 117 -7.57 13.79 6.47
C HIS A 117 -8.20 13.10 5.27
N ILE A 118 -7.39 12.37 4.51
CA ILE A 118 -7.86 11.58 3.38
C ILE A 118 -8.20 10.18 3.89
N ILE A 119 -9.33 9.64 3.46
CA ILE A 119 -9.75 8.27 3.71
C ILE A 119 -9.70 7.50 2.39
N ALA A 120 -9.12 6.31 2.45
CA ALA A 120 -8.84 5.47 1.29
C ALA A 120 -9.19 4.01 1.59
N ASN A 121 -9.37 3.23 0.53
CA ASN A 121 -9.80 1.84 0.60
C ASN A 121 -8.62 0.91 0.95
N HIS A 122 -8.79 0.05 1.97
CA HIS A 122 -7.83 -1.00 2.32
C HIS A 122 -8.43 -2.40 2.32
N SER A 123 -9.32 -2.68 1.37
CA SER A 123 -10.20 -3.86 1.33
C SER A 123 -11.27 -3.83 2.42
N TYR A 124 -12.34 -4.61 2.27
CA TYR A 124 -13.39 -4.68 3.28
C TYR A 124 -12.99 -5.63 4.41
N SER A 125 -12.52 -6.83 4.06
CA SER A 125 -12.26 -7.88 5.04
C SER A 125 -10.83 -7.93 5.58
N HIS A 126 -9.86 -7.43 4.81
CA HIS A 126 -8.44 -7.62 5.05
C HIS A 126 -8.08 -9.10 5.31
N HIS A 127 -8.72 -10.01 4.57
CA HIS A 127 -8.56 -11.44 4.76
C HIS A 127 -7.13 -11.89 4.46
N TYR A 128 -6.56 -12.77 5.29
CA TYR A 128 -5.18 -13.26 5.13
C TYR A 128 -4.91 -13.97 3.79
N LEU A 129 -5.96 -14.54 3.18
CA LEU A 129 -5.92 -15.14 1.82
C LEU A 129 -6.40 -14.21 0.69
N ILE A 130 -6.54 -12.90 0.91
CA ILE A 130 -7.10 -12.00 -0.12
C ILE A 130 -6.34 -12.05 -1.46
N ALA A 131 -5.02 -12.28 -1.43
CA ALA A 131 -4.20 -12.46 -2.62
C ALA A 131 -4.60 -13.70 -3.47
N PHE A 132 -5.31 -14.66 -2.88
CA PHE A 132 -5.79 -15.88 -3.52
C PHE A 132 -7.27 -15.83 -3.90
N PHE A 133 -7.97 -14.72 -3.62
CA PHE A 133 -9.36 -14.57 -4.05
C PHE A 133 -9.48 -14.68 -5.57
N SER A 134 -10.64 -15.19 -6.03
CA SER A 134 -11.06 -15.05 -7.41
C SER A 134 -11.23 -13.57 -7.75
N THR A 135 -11.21 -13.23 -9.04
CA THR A 135 -11.39 -11.84 -9.50
C THR A 135 -12.68 -11.25 -8.97
N GLU A 136 -13.78 -12.01 -9.04
CA GLU A 136 -15.09 -11.56 -8.57
C GLU A 136 -15.13 -11.36 -7.06
N LYS A 137 -14.59 -12.30 -6.28
CA LYS A 137 -14.54 -12.15 -4.82
C LYS A 137 -13.67 -10.96 -4.40
N LEU A 138 -12.56 -10.73 -5.08
CA LEU A 138 -11.71 -9.55 -4.85
C LEU A 138 -12.46 -8.26 -5.19
N LYS A 139 -13.16 -8.22 -6.32
CA LYS A 139 -13.98 -7.07 -6.72
C LYS A 139 -15.04 -6.73 -5.68
N GLN A 140 -15.82 -7.72 -5.26
CA GLN A 140 -16.85 -7.55 -4.23
C GLN A 140 -16.26 -7.05 -2.92
N ASP A 141 -15.11 -7.57 -2.50
CA ASP A 141 -14.44 -7.13 -1.26
C ASP A 141 -13.99 -5.66 -1.34
N LEU A 142 -13.39 -5.25 -2.46
CA LEU A 142 -12.95 -3.86 -2.63
C LEU A 142 -14.13 -2.91 -2.80
N ASP A 143 -15.11 -3.27 -3.63
CA ASP A 143 -16.30 -2.46 -3.89
C ASP A 143 -17.13 -2.26 -2.62
N HIS A 144 -17.29 -3.31 -1.80
CA HIS A 144 -18.01 -3.20 -0.53
C HIS A 144 -17.33 -2.22 0.44
N CYS A 145 -15.99 -2.18 0.47
CA CYS A 145 -15.26 -1.19 1.26
C CYS A 145 -15.51 0.25 0.74
N THR A 146 -15.49 0.45 -0.58
CA THR A 146 -15.84 1.73 -1.19
C THR A 146 -17.26 2.14 -0.81
N ASN A 147 -18.24 1.25 -0.93
CA ASN A 147 -19.64 1.52 -0.60
C ASN A 147 -19.83 1.88 0.88
N VAL A 148 -19.12 1.23 1.80
CA VAL A 148 -19.14 1.60 3.23
C VAL A 148 -18.60 3.00 3.44
N ILE A 149 -17.43 3.33 2.87
CA ILE A 149 -16.82 4.66 3.01
C ILE A 149 -17.76 5.73 2.44
N SER A 150 -18.30 5.50 1.24
CA SER A 150 -19.22 6.42 0.57
C SER A 150 -20.55 6.58 1.29
N GLY A 151 -21.11 5.51 1.84
CA GLY A 151 -22.35 5.56 2.61
C GLY A 151 -22.21 6.37 3.91
N ILE A 152 -21.03 6.37 4.53
CA ILE A 152 -20.78 7.10 5.78
C ILE A 152 -20.43 8.57 5.51
N LEU A 153 -19.64 8.85 4.46
CA LEU A 153 -19.04 10.17 4.24
C LEU A 153 -19.65 10.97 3.07
N GLY A 154 -20.45 10.33 2.22
CA GLY A 154 -20.92 10.93 0.97
C GLY A 154 -19.81 11.18 -0.06
N LYS A 155 -18.64 10.53 0.09
CA LYS A 155 -17.46 10.69 -0.78
C LYS A 155 -16.99 9.32 -1.30
N THR A 156 -16.67 9.23 -2.58
CA THR A 156 -16.17 7.98 -3.18
C THR A 156 -14.64 7.96 -3.19
N PRO A 157 -13.97 7.08 -2.42
CA PRO A 157 -12.51 7.05 -2.37
C PRO A 157 -11.90 6.58 -3.69
N ASN A 158 -10.91 7.33 -4.19
CA ASN A 158 -10.14 7.00 -5.39
C ASN A 158 -8.89 6.18 -5.11
N PHE A 159 -8.43 6.14 -3.86
CA PHE A 159 -7.16 5.50 -3.50
C PHE A 159 -7.42 4.14 -2.88
N PHE A 160 -6.55 3.18 -3.24
CA PHE A 160 -6.55 1.83 -2.70
C PHE A 160 -5.12 1.41 -2.35
N ARG A 161 -4.95 0.69 -1.25
CA ARG A 161 -3.70 0.00 -0.94
C ARG A 161 -3.95 -1.50 -0.79
N PRO A 162 -3.22 -2.37 -1.52
CA PRO A 162 -3.35 -3.83 -1.35
C PRO A 162 -2.93 -4.28 0.05
N PRO A 163 -3.76 -5.08 0.76
CA PRO A 163 -3.35 -5.72 2.00
C PRO A 163 -2.01 -6.45 1.86
N PHE A 164 -1.16 -6.29 2.87
CA PHE A 164 0.21 -6.84 2.91
C PHE A 164 1.16 -6.36 1.79
N GLY A 165 0.72 -5.46 0.90
CA GLY A 165 1.44 -5.05 -0.30
C GLY A 165 1.55 -6.12 -1.39
N VAL A 166 0.80 -7.22 -1.28
CA VAL A 166 0.86 -8.33 -2.23
C VAL A 166 -0.03 -8.03 -3.43
N THR A 167 0.54 -8.17 -4.62
CA THR A 167 -0.15 -7.84 -5.89
C THR A 167 -0.12 -9.01 -6.86
N ASN A 168 -1.11 -9.09 -7.75
CA ASN A 168 -1.22 -10.14 -8.76
C ASN A 168 -2.04 -9.61 -9.95
N PRO A 169 -2.16 -10.36 -11.07
CA PRO A 169 -2.90 -9.89 -12.25
C PRO A 169 -4.38 -9.58 -12.00
N ARG A 170 -5.03 -10.22 -11.01
CA ARG A 170 -6.44 -9.98 -10.69
C ARG A 170 -6.64 -8.57 -10.15
N TYR A 171 -5.74 -8.08 -9.29
CA TYR A 171 -5.75 -6.69 -8.84
C TYR A 171 -5.71 -5.72 -10.03
N ALA A 172 -4.91 -5.98 -11.06
CA ALA A 172 -4.82 -5.10 -12.22
C ALA A 172 -6.18 -4.94 -12.92
N HIS A 173 -6.95 -6.02 -13.03
CA HIS A 173 -8.27 -6.00 -13.62
C HIS A 173 -9.28 -5.30 -12.72
N VAL A 174 -9.40 -5.72 -11.45
CA VAL A 174 -10.37 -5.17 -10.49
C VAL A 174 -10.16 -3.67 -10.28
N LEU A 175 -8.93 -3.20 -10.11
CA LEU A 175 -8.65 -1.78 -9.89
C LEU A 175 -9.00 -0.91 -11.10
N ARG A 176 -8.94 -1.44 -12.33
CA ARG A 176 -9.41 -0.70 -13.51
C ARG A 176 -10.93 -0.59 -13.54
N GLU A 177 -11.64 -1.68 -13.23
CA GLU A 177 -13.10 -1.68 -13.20
C GLU A 177 -13.66 -0.74 -12.13
N LEU A 178 -13.07 -0.77 -10.93
CA LEU A 178 -13.46 0.08 -9.80
C LEU A 178 -12.82 1.48 -9.85
N LYS A 179 -12.05 1.80 -10.91
CA LYS A 179 -11.30 3.07 -11.08
C LYS A 179 -10.36 3.45 -9.92
N LEU A 180 -10.02 2.49 -9.06
CA LEU A 180 -9.16 2.70 -7.90
C LEU A 180 -7.68 2.84 -8.28
N ALA A 181 -7.03 3.86 -7.72
CA ALA A 181 -5.61 4.09 -7.83
C ALA A 181 -4.83 3.31 -6.76
N SER A 182 -3.98 2.37 -7.19
CA SER A 182 -3.08 1.69 -6.26
C SER A 182 -2.02 2.65 -5.69
N VAL A 183 -1.91 2.70 -4.36
CA VAL A 183 -0.91 3.45 -3.62
C VAL A 183 -0.09 2.47 -2.77
N GLY A 184 1.22 2.47 -2.99
CA GLY A 184 2.17 1.73 -2.16
C GLY A 184 2.90 2.64 -1.19
N TRP A 185 4.18 2.38 -0.97
CA TRP A 185 5.03 3.17 -0.08
C TRP A 185 6.49 3.10 -0.50
N SER A 186 7.29 4.06 -0.05
CA SER A 186 8.76 4.05 -0.22
C SER A 186 9.50 3.85 1.09
N VAL A 187 8.88 4.19 2.22
CA VAL A 187 9.43 3.97 3.56
C VAL A 187 8.43 3.15 4.36
N ARG A 188 8.89 2.03 4.90
CA ARG A 188 8.10 1.16 5.78
C ARG A 188 8.61 1.28 7.21
N SER A 189 7.73 1.66 8.13
CA SER A 189 8.04 1.81 9.56
C SER A 189 8.41 0.49 10.23
N MET A 190 7.84 -0.63 9.75
CA MET A 190 7.87 -1.94 10.41
C MET A 190 7.33 -1.89 11.86
N ASP A 191 6.42 -0.96 12.12
CA ASP A 191 5.68 -0.79 13.37
C ASP A 191 4.91 -2.05 13.81
N THR A 192 4.44 -2.87 12.88
CA THR A 192 3.81 -4.17 13.18
C THR A 192 4.75 -5.17 13.85
N LYS A 193 6.07 -4.94 13.81
CA LYS A 193 7.09 -5.77 14.46
C LYS A 193 7.92 -5.01 15.50
N ALA A 194 7.72 -3.70 15.62
CA ALA A 194 8.52 -2.85 16.48
C ALA A 194 8.16 -3.09 17.96
N LYS A 195 9.19 -3.20 18.81
CA LYS A 195 8.98 -3.40 20.25
C LYS A 195 8.76 -2.08 21.02
N ASN A 196 9.27 -0.97 20.47
CA ASN A 196 9.18 0.35 21.07
C ASN A 196 9.21 1.44 20.00
N LYS A 197 8.89 2.67 20.39
CA LYS A 197 8.82 3.82 19.48
C LYS A 197 10.15 4.15 18.78
N TYR A 198 11.28 3.97 19.47
CA TYR A 198 12.60 4.32 18.93
C TYR A 198 13.00 3.47 17.74
N GLU A 199 12.58 2.21 17.68
CA GLU A 199 12.80 1.35 16.50
C GLU A 199 12.09 1.91 15.26
N ILE A 200 10.88 2.45 15.40
CA ILE A 200 10.14 3.08 14.31
C ILE A 200 10.87 4.37 13.89
N ILE A 201 11.12 5.25 14.86
CA ILE A 201 11.73 6.58 14.66
C ILE A 201 13.06 6.43 13.92
N ASN A 202 13.99 5.62 14.45
CA ASN A 202 15.32 5.43 13.86
C ASN A 202 15.24 4.83 12.45
N ARG A 203 14.33 3.87 12.21
CA ARG A 203 14.18 3.22 10.91
C ARG A 203 13.58 4.14 9.86
N VAL A 204 12.58 4.95 10.22
CA VAL A 204 11.94 5.88 9.30
C VAL A 204 12.89 7.02 8.99
N ILE A 205 13.44 7.68 10.01
CA ILE A 205 14.32 8.85 9.84
C ILE A 205 15.56 8.51 9.02
N SER A 206 16.23 7.38 9.29
CA SER A 206 17.44 6.98 8.56
C SER A 206 17.22 6.74 7.06
N LYS A 207 15.97 6.57 6.61
CA LYS A 207 15.61 6.31 5.22
C LYS A 207 14.87 7.46 4.56
N LEU A 208 14.40 8.43 5.34
CA LEU A 208 13.49 9.47 4.89
C LEU A 208 14.16 10.39 3.88
N LYS A 209 13.48 10.61 2.76
CA LYS A 209 13.89 11.44 1.63
C LYS A 209 12.67 12.17 1.08
N ALA A 210 12.93 13.25 0.36
CA ALA A 210 11.89 13.93 -0.41
C ALA A 210 11.12 12.95 -1.30
N LYS A 211 9.82 13.20 -1.47
CA LYS A 211 8.86 12.38 -2.21
C LYS A 211 8.47 11.08 -1.52
N ASP A 212 8.81 10.88 -0.25
CA ASP A 212 8.47 9.63 0.42
C ASP A 212 6.99 9.52 0.79
N ILE A 213 6.46 8.31 0.63
CA ILE A 213 5.20 7.88 1.21
C ILE A 213 5.57 6.93 2.36
N VAL A 214 5.28 7.35 3.58
CA VAL A 214 5.60 6.61 4.81
C VAL A 214 4.41 5.73 5.18
N LEU A 215 4.63 4.42 5.24
CA LEU A 215 3.65 3.44 5.72
C LEU A 215 3.79 3.26 7.24
N LEU A 216 2.69 3.52 7.93
CA LEU A 216 2.42 3.28 9.35
C LEU A 216 1.07 2.55 9.47
N HIS A 217 0.69 2.14 10.68
CA HIS A 217 -0.60 1.53 10.99
C HIS A 217 -1.22 2.22 12.21
N ASP A 218 -2.47 2.67 12.09
CA ASP A 218 -3.17 3.39 13.16
C ASP A 218 -3.86 2.46 14.16
N ASN A 219 -3.72 1.15 14.02
CA ASN A 219 -4.11 0.11 14.98
C ASN A 219 -2.95 -0.34 15.90
N ARG A 220 -1.87 0.45 15.98
CA ARG A 220 -0.67 0.11 16.77
C ARG A 220 -0.37 1.19 17.79
N LYS A 221 -0.34 0.80 19.08
CA LYS A 221 0.07 1.69 20.18
C LYS A 221 1.47 2.26 19.96
N VAL A 222 2.40 1.44 19.50
CA VAL A 222 3.79 1.86 19.22
C VAL A 222 3.87 2.93 18.13
N THR A 223 2.95 2.92 17.16
CA THR A 223 2.83 3.97 16.14
C THR A 223 2.39 5.28 16.76
N ALA A 224 1.29 5.27 17.53
CA ALA A 224 0.81 6.45 18.25
C ALA A 224 1.89 7.03 19.18
N ASP A 225 2.61 6.18 19.91
CA ASP A 225 3.68 6.58 20.83
C ASP A 225 4.90 7.18 20.10
N SER A 226 5.08 6.91 18.80
CA SER A 226 6.21 7.38 17.98
C SER A 226 5.93 8.62 17.13
N LEU A 227 4.64 8.94 16.92
CA LEU A 227 4.21 9.85 15.87
C LEU A 227 4.66 11.28 16.12
N GLU A 228 4.53 11.74 17.37
CA GLU A 228 4.94 13.10 17.76
C GLU A 228 6.43 13.33 17.49
N ASP A 229 7.30 12.48 18.04
CA ASP A 229 8.76 12.55 17.83
C ASP A 229 9.13 12.53 16.34
N LEU A 230 8.42 11.71 15.53
CA LEU A 230 8.66 11.61 14.10
C LEU A 230 8.29 12.91 13.37
N ILE A 231 7.14 13.51 13.69
CA ILE A 231 6.70 14.78 13.10
C ILE A 231 7.66 15.90 13.50
N GLU A 232 8.00 15.99 14.79
CA GLU A 232 8.92 17.02 15.29
C GLU A 232 10.29 16.93 14.64
N HIS A 233 10.83 15.72 14.47
CA HIS A 233 12.07 15.53 13.74
C HIS A 233 11.97 16.05 12.29
N CYS A 234 10.87 15.74 11.59
CA CYS A 234 10.66 16.22 10.23
C CYS A 234 10.64 17.76 10.18
N LEU A 235 9.88 18.39 11.09
CA LEU A 235 9.76 19.85 11.16
C LEU A 235 11.11 20.52 11.48
N GLN A 236 11.85 20.02 12.47
CA GLN A 236 13.18 20.52 12.84
C GLN A 236 14.19 20.41 11.69
N LYS A 237 14.07 19.38 10.83
CA LYS A 237 14.91 19.20 9.64
C LYS A 237 14.38 19.93 8.40
N GLY A 238 13.30 20.70 8.51
CA GLY A 238 12.66 21.38 7.37
C GLY A 238 12.04 20.42 6.35
N ILE A 239 11.77 19.17 6.74
CA ILE A 239 11.10 18.18 5.89
C ILE A 239 9.60 18.47 5.90
N LYS A 240 9.09 18.96 4.77
CA LYS A 240 7.67 19.27 4.62
C LYS A 240 6.82 18.00 4.59
N ILE A 241 5.78 17.95 5.41
CA ILE A 241 4.74 16.91 5.38
C ILE A 241 3.50 17.49 4.69
N GLU A 242 2.93 16.76 3.74
CA GLU A 242 1.70 17.17 3.03
C GLU A 242 0.72 16.00 2.92
N PRO A 243 -0.59 16.28 2.77
CA PRO A 243 -1.57 15.26 2.42
C PRO A 243 -1.13 14.51 1.16
N LEU A 244 -1.43 13.21 1.10
CA LEU A 244 -1.01 12.35 0.00
C LEU A 244 -1.42 12.91 -1.37
N SER A 245 -2.66 13.39 -1.52
CA SER A 245 -3.18 13.96 -2.77
C SER A 245 -2.29 15.08 -3.33
N LYS A 246 -1.82 15.99 -2.46
CA LYS A 246 -0.87 17.06 -2.83
C LYS A 246 0.49 16.49 -3.22
N LEU A 247 0.99 15.52 -2.46
CA LEU A 247 2.29 14.89 -2.72
C LEU A 247 2.33 14.20 -4.10
N ILE A 248 1.28 13.46 -4.46
CA ILE A 248 1.20 12.65 -5.69
C ILE A 248 0.52 13.38 -6.85
N GLN A 249 -0.09 14.54 -6.59
CA GLN A 249 -0.87 15.35 -7.53
C GLN A 249 -2.02 14.55 -8.15
N ARG A 250 -2.90 14.04 -7.29
CA ARG A 250 -4.08 13.27 -7.70
C ARG A 250 -5.21 13.48 -6.69
N GLU A 251 -6.43 13.58 -7.18
CA GLU A 251 -7.61 13.74 -6.33
C GLU A 251 -7.91 12.47 -5.52
N PRO A 252 -8.18 12.60 -4.21
CA PRO A 252 -8.42 11.47 -3.33
C PRO A 252 -9.84 10.90 -3.42
N TYR A 253 -10.78 11.65 -3.97
CA TYR A 253 -12.19 11.27 -4.13
C TYR A 253 -12.67 11.54 -5.56
N GLU A 254 -13.67 10.79 -6.04
CA GLU A 254 -14.36 11.05 -7.33
C GLU A 254 -15.16 12.36 -7.31
#